data_AF-A0A9E6W6F2-F1
#
_entry.id   AF-A0A9E6W6F2-F1
#
_cell.length_a   1.000
_cell.length_b   1.000
_cell.length_c   1.000
_cell.angle_alpha   90.00
_cell.angle_beta   90.00
_cell.angle_gamma   90.00
#
_symmetry.space_group_name_H-M   'P 1'
#
loop_
_entity.id
_entity.type
_entity.pdbx_description
1 polymer ?
#
loop_
_entity_poly.entity_id
_entity_poly.type
_entity_poly.pdbx_seq_one_letter_code
_entity_poly.pdbx_strand_id
1 'polypeptide(L)'
;MSGISNKNIYNERKSLFYNRLKFLIEQSNMTYQDIGNRLPYYKGRQAFSQAFNNQTMKFEALIALCDILGYNLKTEIVKKSGEEILEDSLFQFSSEGRLHELKNQIKEKDQVIADLRSNLQDKQTLIELLEQRSQVQK
;
A
#
# COMPACT_ATOMS: atom_id res chain seq x y z
N MET A 1 19.82 -0.73 7.50
CA MET A 1 19.19 0.56 7.85
C MET A 1 19.06 1.39 6.59
N SER A 2 17.92 1.32 5.91
CA SER A 2 17.67 2.06 4.66
C SER A 2 17.04 3.41 4.99
N GLY A 3 17.82 4.48 4.87
CA GLY A 3 17.33 5.85 4.98
C GLY A 3 16.46 6.19 3.77
N ILE A 4 15.17 5.87 3.82
CA ILE A 4 14.20 6.39 2.86
C ILE A 4 14.10 7.89 3.12
N SER A 5 14.71 8.70 2.25
CA SER A 5 14.61 10.15 2.32
C SER A 5 13.15 10.59 2.22
N ASN A 6 12.67 11.44 3.13
CA ASN A 6 11.30 11.98 3.14
C ASN A 6 10.87 12.60 1.79
N LYS A 7 11.83 13.08 0.99
CA LYS A 7 11.60 13.60 -0.36
C LYS A 7 11.13 12.52 -1.35
N ASN A 8 11.57 11.27 -1.15
CA ASN A 8 11.15 10.13 -1.95
C ASN A 8 9.68 9.77 -1.68
N ILE A 9 9.32 9.69 -0.39
CA ILE A 9 7.95 9.36 0.05
C ILE A 9 6.93 10.38 -0.45
N TYR A 10 7.25 11.67 -0.39
CA TYR A 10 6.36 12.72 -0.91
C TYR A 10 6.08 12.56 -2.42
N ASN A 11 7.13 12.35 -3.22
CA ASN A 11 6.99 12.21 -4.67
C ASN A 11 6.22 10.94 -5.05
N GLU A 12 6.46 9.84 -4.34
CA GLU A 12 5.72 8.59 -4.51
C GLU A 12 4.23 8.78 -4.22
N ARG A 13 3.90 9.34 -3.04
CA ARG A 13 2.50 9.61 -2.66
C ARG A 13 1.80 10.55 -3.62
N LYS A 14 2.50 11.59 -4.07
CA LYS A 14 2.01 12.52 -5.07
C LYS A 14 1.69 11.79 -6.37
N SER A 15 2.63 11.00 -6.89
CA SER A 15 2.45 10.29 -8.16
C SER A 15 1.23 9.38 -8.14
N LEU A 16 1.04 8.67 -7.03
CA LEU A 16 -0.06 7.74 -6.91
C LEU A 16 -1.41 8.44 -6.70
N PHE A 17 -1.45 9.61 -6.06
CA PHE A 17 -2.63 10.45 -6.04
C PHE A 17 -3.05 10.86 -7.47
N TYR A 18 -2.09 11.27 -8.32
CA TYR A 18 -2.38 11.57 -9.73
C TYR A 18 -2.86 10.35 -10.52
N ASN A 19 -2.29 9.16 -10.27
CA ASN A 19 -2.77 7.92 -10.88
C ASN A 19 -4.22 7.61 -10.49
N ARG A 20 -4.60 7.84 -9.23
CA ARG A 20 -5.98 7.67 -8.77
C ARG A 20 -6.93 8.63 -9.47
N LEU A 21 -6.54 9.90 -9.58
CA LEU A 21 -7.34 10.88 -10.31
C LEU A 21 -7.47 10.50 -11.79
N LYS A 22 -6.40 9.99 -12.42
CA LYS A 22 -6.44 9.54 -13.82
C LYS A 22 -7.45 8.42 -14.01
N PHE A 23 -7.42 7.41 -13.14
CA PHE A 23 -8.41 6.33 -13.15
C PHE A 23 -9.84 6.87 -13.02
N LEU A 24 -10.08 7.82 -12.10
CA LEU A 24 -11.41 8.41 -11.92
C LEU A 24 -11.87 9.22 -13.15
N ILE A 25 -10.96 9.88 -13.85
CA ILE A 25 -11.25 10.57 -15.12
C ILE A 25 -11.65 9.56 -16.19
N GLU A 26 -10.93 8.43 -16.30
CA GLU A 26 -11.26 7.36 -17.24
C GLU A 26 -12.63 6.74 -16.96
N GLN A 27 -13.08 6.74 -15.70
CA GLN A 27 -14.42 6.26 -15.31
C GLN A 27 -15.54 7.32 -15.46
N SER A 28 -15.21 8.61 -15.51
CA SER A 28 -16.22 9.69 -15.42
C SER A 28 -16.87 10.08 -16.75
N ASN A 29 -16.54 9.42 -17.85
CA ASN A 29 -16.93 9.80 -19.23
C ASN A 29 -16.57 11.25 -19.60
N MET A 30 -15.76 11.95 -18.79
CA MET A 30 -15.37 13.33 -19.03
C MET A 30 -14.08 13.39 -19.83
N THR A 31 -14.05 14.27 -20.83
CA THR A 31 -12.79 14.53 -21.54
C THR A 31 -11.91 15.49 -20.74
N TYR A 32 -10.63 15.50 -21.07
CA TYR A 32 -9.68 16.49 -20.53
C TYR A 32 -10.09 17.93 -20.86
N GLN A 33 -10.84 18.14 -21.95
CA GLN A 33 -11.40 19.45 -22.29
C GLN A 33 -12.53 19.85 -21.35
N ASP A 34 -13.45 18.93 -21.06
CA ASP A 34 -14.58 19.17 -20.16
C ASP A 34 -14.09 19.51 -18.74
N ILE A 35 -13.09 18.77 -18.28
CA ILE A 35 -12.47 19.00 -16.97
C ILE A 35 -11.72 20.33 -16.96
N GLY A 36 -10.85 20.57 -17.95
CA GLY A 36 -10.08 21.81 -18.03
C GLY A 36 -10.97 23.05 -18.04
N ASN A 37 -12.11 23.00 -18.74
CA ASN A 37 -13.06 24.12 -18.80
C ASN A 37 -13.75 24.41 -17.45
N ARG A 38 -13.80 23.44 -16.54
CA ARG A 38 -14.38 23.59 -15.19
C ARG A 38 -13.34 24.02 -14.15
N LEU A 39 -12.06 24.02 -14.49
CA LEU A 39 -10.97 24.38 -13.59
C LEU A 39 -10.45 25.81 -13.85
N PRO A 40 -10.38 26.66 -12.81
CA PRO A 40 -9.70 27.95 -12.91
C PRO A 40 -8.22 27.74 -13.30
N TYR A 41 -7.68 28.59 -14.18
CA TYR A 41 -6.27 28.59 -14.62
C TYR A 41 -5.80 27.39 -15.48
N TYR A 42 -6.63 26.37 -15.67
CA TYR A 42 -6.32 25.19 -16.50
C TYR A 42 -7.32 25.02 -17.64
N LYS A 43 -7.86 26.14 -18.16
CA LYS A 43 -8.90 26.15 -19.19
C LYS A 43 -8.42 25.46 -20.48
N GLY A 44 -9.26 24.55 -20.96
CA GLY A 44 -9.02 23.79 -22.18
C GLY A 44 -8.08 22.59 -22.01
N ARG A 45 -8.10 21.72 -23.03
CA ARG A 45 -7.43 20.42 -23.02
C ARG A 45 -5.93 20.51 -22.77
N GLN A 46 -5.24 21.44 -23.42
CA GLN A 46 -3.77 21.51 -23.40
C GLN A 46 -3.23 21.94 -22.04
N ALA A 47 -3.78 23.02 -21.46
CA ALA A 47 -3.37 23.53 -20.16
C ALA A 47 -3.62 22.51 -19.05
N PHE A 48 -4.79 21.87 -19.05
CA PHE A 48 -5.09 20.78 -18.13
C PHE A 48 -4.14 19.59 -18.32
N SER A 49 -4.02 19.07 -19.55
CA SER A 49 -3.20 17.89 -19.82
C SER A 49 -1.75 18.07 -19.41
N GLN A 50 -1.17 19.24 -19.72
CA GLN A 50 0.23 19.53 -19.38
C GLN A 50 0.43 19.57 -17.86
N ALA A 51 -0.44 20.28 -17.14
CA ALA A 51 -0.32 20.40 -15.70
C ALA A 51 -0.61 19.08 -14.97
N PHE A 52 -1.61 18.34 -15.43
CA PHE A 52 -2.02 17.06 -14.85
C PHE A 52 -0.94 15.99 -15.05
N ASN A 53 -0.47 15.80 -16.29
CA ASN A 53 0.52 14.76 -16.62
C ASN A 53 1.90 15.05 -16.00
N ASN A 54 2.28 16.33 -15.90
CA ASN A 54 3.53 16.73 -15.23
C ASN A 54 3.40 16.82 -13.71
N GLN A 55 2.21 16.57 -13.17
CA GLN A 55 1.90 16.65 -11.75
C GLN A 55 2.21 18.04 -11.15
N THR A 56 1.96 19.12 -11.88
CA THR A 56 2.27 20.50 -11.48
C THR A 56 1.04 21.34 -11.12
N MET A 57 -0.11 20.70 -10.92
CA MET A 57 -1.35 21.41 -10.61
C MET A 57 -1.33 22.09 -9.23
N LYS A 58 -1.98 23.26 -9.19
CA LYS A 58 -2.44 24.02 -8.01
C LYS A 58 -3.07 23.08 -6.98
N PHE A 59 -2.83 23.23 -5.67
CA PHE A 59 -3.58 22.48 -4.67
C PHE A 59 -5.09 22.75 -4.78
N GLU A 60 -5.47 24.00 -4.99
CA GLU A 60 -6.85 24.43 -5.16
C GLU A 60 -7.51 23.79 -6.38
N ALA A 61 -6.74 23.62 -7.46
CA ALA A 61 -7.22 22.94 -8.67
C ALA A 61 -7.35 21.43 -8.48
N LEU A 62 -6.50 20.82 -7.64
CA LEU A 62 -6.64 19.41 -7.27
C LEU A 62 -7.88 19.19 -6.40
N ILE A 63 -8.20 20.10 -5.48
CA ILE A 63 -9.45 20.06 -4.72
C ILE A 63 -10.66 20.15 -5.65
N ALA A 64 -10.69 21.15 -6.54
CA ALA A 64 -11.78 21.31 -7.49
C ALA A 64 -11.92 20.10 -8.44
N LEU A 65 -10.81 19.49 -8.84
CA LEU A 65 -10.81 18.26 -9.63
C LEU A 65 -11.43 17.08 -8.86
N CYS A 66 -11.11 16.94 -7.57
CA CYS A 66 -11.74 15.93 -6.73
C CYS A 66 -13.26 16.13 -6.67
N ASP A 67 -13.72 17.36 -6.48
CA ASP A 67 -15.15 17.69 -6.44
C ASP A 67 -15.84 17.37 -7.77
N ILE A 68 -15.21 17.73 -8.91
CA ILE A 68 -15.72 17.42 -10.26
C ILE A 68 -15.88 15.90 -10.45
N LEU A 69 -14.94 15.11 -9.94
CA LEU A 69 -14.93 13.65 -10.06
C LEU A 69 -15.77 12.95 -8.97
N GLY A 70 -16.44 13.70 -8.08
CA GLY A 70 -17.18 13.13 -6.95
C GLY A 70 -16.28 12.41 -5.93
N TYR A 71 -14.98 12.71 -5.93
CA TYR A 71 -14.00 12.11 -5.04
C TYR A 71 -13.94 12.88 -3.73
N ASN A 72 -14.55 12.34 -2.68
CA ASN A 72 -14.55 12.97 -1.36
C ASN A 72 -13.19 12.81 -0.66
N LEU A 73 -12.28 13.77 -0.91
CA LEU A 73 -10.95 13.79 -0.34
C LEU A 73 -10.95 13.75 1.19
N LYS A 74 -11.95 14.38 1.85
CA LYS A 74 -12.09 14.35 3.31
C LYS A 74 -12.40 12.95 3.81
N THR A 75 -13.28 12.23 3.14
CA THR A 75 -13.61 10.83 3.51
C THR A 75 -12.39 9.93 3.39
N GLU A 76 -11.57 10.15 2.37
CA GLU A 76 -10.32 9.40 2.17
C GLU A 76 -9.23 9.76 3.19
N ILE A 77 -9.08 11.03 3.54
CA ILE A 77 -8.17 11.46 4.60
C ILE A 77 -8.63 10.93 5.97
N VAL A 78 -9.94 10.95 6.23
CA VAL A 78 -10.52 10.48 7.50
C VAL A 78 -10.46 8.97 7.62
N LYS A 79 -10.73 8.21 6.54
CA LYS A 79 -10.51 6.74 6.53
C LYS A 79 -9.05 6.41 6.84
N LYS A 80 -8.10 7.07 6.17
CA LYS A 80 -6.67 6.88 6.43
C LYS A 80 -6.15 7.35 7.80
N SER A 81 -6.90 8.20 8.50
CA SER A 81 -6.54 8.67 9.84
C SER A 81 -7.30 7.94 10.95
N GLY A 82 -8.45 7.35 10.65
CA GLY A 82 -9.26 6.52 11.55
C GLY A 82 -8.96 5.03 11.47
N GLU A 83 -8.45 4.53 10.33
CA GLU A 83 -7.97 3.17 10.10
C GLU A 83 -6.44 3.07 10.32
N GLU A 84 -5.91 3.71 11.38
CA GLU A 84 -4.56 3.47 11.92
C GLU A 84 -3.37 3.73 10.94
N ILE A 85 -2.13 4.00 11.34
CA ILE A 85 -1.29 3.13 12.17
C ILE A 85 -1.28 1.63 11.69
N LEU A 86 -2.14 1.21 10.75
CA LEU A 86 -2.20 -0.17 10.23
C LEU A 86 -2.31 -0.30 8.71
N GLU A 87 -2.51 0.75 7.91
CA GLU A 87 -2.60 0.57 6.46
C GLU A 87 -1.78 1.55 5.60
N ASP A 88 -0.53 1.12 5.34
CA ASP A 88 0.26 1.36 4.13
C ASP A 88 -0.46 0.89 2.81
N SER A 89 -1.80 0.79 2.78
CA SER A 89 -2.55 -0.05 1.84
C SER A 89 -3.43 0.67 0.81
N LEU A 90 -3.15 1.93 0.45
CA LEU A 90 -3.83 2.58 -0.69
C LEU A 90 -2.97 2.76 -1.95
N PHE A 91 -1.91 1.95 -2.07
CA PHE A 91 -1.17 1.74 -3.33
C PHE A 91 -1.34 0.32 -3.85
N GLN A 92 -2.59 -0.05 -4.09
CA GLN A 92 -2.96 -1.26 -4.80
C GLN A 92 -3.01 -1.01 -6.32
N PHE A 93 -1.85 -0.76 -6.92
CA PHE A 93 -1.54 -1.30 -8.25
C PHE A 93 -0.43 -2.37 -8.18
N SER A 94 -0.03 -2.80 -6.97
CA SER A 94 0.91 -3.90 -6.74
C SER A 94 0.51 -4.83 -5.58
N SER A 95 -0.71 -4.67 -5.06
CA SER A 95 -1.18 -5.40 -3.88
C SER A 95 -1.32 -6.89 -4.05
N GLU A 96 -1.68 -7.36 -5.24
CA GLU A 96 -1.66 -8.80 -5.50
C GLU A 96 -0.24 -9.35 -5.40
N GLY A 97 0.76 -8.61 -5.89
CA GLY A 97 2.17 -8.97 -5.79
C GLY A 97 2.67 -9.01 -4.35
N ARG A 98 2.44 -7.93 -3.59
CA ARG A 98 2.87 -7.85 -2.17
C ARG A 98 2.09 -8.82 -1.27
N LEU A 99 0.80 -9.03 -1.53
CA LEU A 99 0.01 -10.04 -0.82
C LEU A 99 0.47 -11.45 -1.17
N HIS A 100 0.82 -11.72 -2.42
CA HIS A 100 1.35 -13.01 -2.84
C HIS A 100 2.73 -13.27 -2.20
N GLU A 101 3.60 -12.27 -2.16
CA GLU A 101 4.89 -12.33 -1.50
C GLU A 101 4.76 -12.54 0.01
N LEU A 102 3.88 -11.80 0.68
CA LEU A 102 3.60 -11.99 2.10
C LEU A 102 2.99 -13.37 2.39
N LYS A 103 2.11 -13.88 1.52
CA LYS A 103 1.57 -15.25 1.63
C LYS A 103 2.67 -16.30 1.49
N ASN A 104 3.62 -16.09 0.57
CA ASN A 104 4.75 -17.00 0.39
C ASN A 104 5.69 -16.97 1.60
N GLN A 105 5.98 -15.78 2.15
CA GLN A 105 6.78 -15.64 3.37
C GLN A 105 6.10 -16.27 4.60
N ILE A 106 4.77 -16.18 4.71
CA ILE A 106 4.03 -16.87 5.78
C ILE A 106 4.15 -18.38 5.63
N LYS A 107 3.97 -18.92 4.42
CA LYS A 107 4.16 -20.36 4.16
C LYS A 107 5.56 -20.85 4.52
N GLU A 108 6.60 -20.09 4.15
CA GLU A 108 7.98 -20.43 4.52
C GLU A 108 8.18 -20.42 6.03
N LYS A 109 7.63 -19.43 6.74
CA LYS A 109 7.69 -19.37 8.20
C LYS A 109 6.92 -20.51 8.88
N ASP A 110 5.75 -20.87 8.36
CA ASP A 110 4.97 -21.99 8.87
C ASP A 110 5.72 -23.32 8.71
N GLN A 111 6.44 -23.51 7.60
CA GLN A 111 7.30 -24.68 7.41
C GLN A 111 8.45 -24.70 8.42
N VAL A 112 9.14 -23.58 8.63
CA VAL A 112 10.22 -23.49 9.63
C VAL A 112 9.70 -23.79 11.04
N ILE A 113 8.50 -23.31 11.37
CA ILE A 113 7.85 -23.61 12.67
C ILE A 113 7.54 -25.11 12.79
N ALA A 114 7.07 -25.76 11.73
CA ALA A 114 6.82 -27.20 11.73
C ALA A 114 8.12 -28.00 11.97
N ASP A 115 9.20 -27.65 11.28
CA ASP A 115 10.50 -28.31 11.43
C ASP A 115 11.08 -28.13 12.84
N LEU A 116 10.98 -26.92 13.40
CA LEU A 116 11.40 -26.64 14.78
C LEU A 116 10.61 -27.43 15.82
N ARG A 117 9.29 -27.59 15.60
CA ARG A 117 8.43 -28.40 16.49
C ARG A 117 8.84 -29.88 16.46
N SER A 118 9.12 -30.43 15.27
CA SER A 118 9.62 -31.81 15.16
C SER A 118 10.95 -31.99 15.89
N ASN A 119 11.89 -31.06 15.71
CA ASN A 119 13.20 -31.13 16.35
C ASN A 119 13.11 -31.04 17.88
N LEU A 120 12.20 -30.20 18.40
CA LEU A 120 11.94 -30.13 19.84
C LEU A 120 11.37 -31.45 20.37
N GLN A 121 10.46 -32.09 19.63
CA GLN A 121 9.89 -33.37 20.01
C GLN A 121 10.94 -34.49 20.07
N ASP A 122 11.86 -34.54 19.10
CA ASP A 122 12.98 -35.49 19.11
C ASP A 122 13.90 -35.27 20.32
N LYS A 123 14.20 -34.00 20.64
CA LYS A 123 14.99 -33.64 21.82
C LYS A 123 14.28 -34.02 23.13
N GLN A 124 12.97 -33.81 23.22
CA GLN A 124 12.16 -34.21 24.37
C GLN A 124 12.27 -35.72 24.60
N THR A 125 12.12 -36.52 23.54
CA THR A 125 12.22 -37.98 23.59
C THR A 125 13.61 -38.44 24.06
N LEU A 126 14.67 -37.78 23.59
CA LEU A 126 16.04 -38.05 24.03
C LEU A 126 16.23 -37.76 25.53
N ILE A 127 15.69 -36.64 26.01
CA ILE A 127 15.74 -36.29 27.44
C ILE A 127 15.04 -37.36 28.28
N GLU A 128 13.82 -37.77 27.89
CA GLU A 128 13.07 -38.80 28.59
C GLU A 128 13.84 -40.14 28.68
N LEU A 129 14.48 -40.56 27.58
CA LEU A 129 15.30 -41.77 27.56
C LEU A 129 16.55 -41.66 28.46
N LEU A 130 17.18 -40.49 28.49
CA LEU A 130 18.35 -40.24 29.35
C LEU A 130 17.95 -40.20 30.83
N GLU A 131 16.81 -39.58 31.16
CA GLU A 131 16.26 -39.56 32.52
C GLU A 131 15.93 -40.98 33.00
N GLN A 132 15.29 -41.80 32.16
CA GLN A 132 15.03 -43.21 32.46
C GLN A 132 16.32 -43.99 32.72
N ARG A 133 17.35 -43.85 31.87
CA ARG A 133 18.64 -44.52 32.09
C ARG A 133 19.35 -44.05 33.36
N SER A 134 19.26 -42.78 33.71
CA SER A 134 19.85 -42.25 34.94
C SER A 134 19.17 -42.79 36.20
N GLN A 135 17.86 -43.02 36.16
CA GLN A 135 17.13 -43.62 37.28
C GLN A 135 17.44 -45.13 37.46
N VAL A 136 17.78 -45.85 36.40
CA VAL A 136 18.13 -47.27 36.44
C VAL A 136 19.57 -47.53 36.97
N GLN A 137 20.43 -46.50 37.01
CA GLN A 137 21.81 -46.61 37.52
C GLN A 137 21.99 -46.17 38.99
N LYS A 138 20.90 -45.85 39.71
CA LYS A 138 20.89 -45.60 41.15
C LYS A 138 20.36 -46.83 41.89
#